data_AF-A0A4U0YWC5-F1
#
_entry.id   AF-A0A4U0YWC5-F1
#
_cell.length_a   1.000
_cell.length_b   1.000
_cell.length_c   1.000
_cell.angle_alpha   90.00
_cell.angle_beta   90.00
_cell.angle_gamma   90.00
#
_symmetry.space_group_name_H-M   'P 1'
#
loop_
_entity.id
_entity.type
_entity.pdbx_description
1 polymer ?
#
loop_
_entity_poly.entity_id
_entity_poly.type
_entity_poly.pdbx_seq_one_letter_code
_entity_poly.pdbx_strand_id
1 'polypeptide(L)'
;MKNATASTDTDAPEEPPPNHARKPTWTEQIEVRGEELIAEVKRLAAEGKVRRIRIIEPDGDIALEMPLTIGAIAGGAVIVAAPLLALLGALAAFVIKVKIEIVRSGEKPETPPEP
;
A
#
# COMPACT_ATOMS: atom_id res chain seq x y z
N MET A 1 -21.93 20.40 -62.38
CA MET A 1 -22.79 20.05 -61.24
C MET A 1 -21.93 20.04 -59.99
N LYS A 2 -22.28 20.88 -59.00
CA LYS A 2 -21.99 20.77 -57.55
C LYS A 2 -20.65 21.34 -56.95
N ASN A 3 -20.73 22.60 -56.47
CA ASN A 3 -20.26 23.23 -55.19
C ASN A 3 -19.10 22.59 -54.38
N ALA A 4 -17.98 23.27 -54.04
CA ALA A 4 -17.74 24.45 -53.17
C ALA A 4 -17.71 24.17 -51.63
N THR A 5 -16.58 24.54 -51.01
CA THR A 5 -16.37 25.12 -49.64
C THR A 5 -15.78 24.25 -48.51
N ALA A 6 -14.54 24.65 -48.13
CA ALA A 6 -13.92 24.83 -46.79
C ALA A 6 -13.61 23.66 -45.81
N SER A 7 -12.30 23.51 -45.60
CA SER A 7 -11.52 23.61 -44.34
C SER A 7 -11.73 22.68 -43.14
N THR A 8 -10.58 22.50 -42.45
CA THR A 8 -10.32 21.97 -41.08
C THR A 8 -9.89 20.50 -41.12
N ASP A 9 -8.60 20.18 -41.28
CA ASP A 9 -7.52 20.26 -40.28
C ASP A 9 -7.95 19.77 -38.89
N THR A 10 -7.21 18.81 -38.35
CA THR A 10 -7.37 18.18 -37.03
C THR A 10 -8.49 17.13 -36.93
N ASP A 11 -8.10 15.85 -36.87
CA ASP A 11 -8.75 14.91 -35.95
C ASP A 11 -7.70 13.93 -35.39
N ALA A 12 -7.23 14.29 -34.20
CA ALA A 12 -6.58 13.55 -33.11
C ALA A 12 -5.61 12.37 -33.42
N PRO A 13 -4.40 12.36 -32.81
CA PRO A 13 -3.76 11.07 -32.49
C PRO A 13 -4.76 10.23 -31.71
N GLU A 14 -4.97 8.97 -32.09
CA GLU A 14 -5.76 8.02 -31.29
C GLU A 14 -5.27 8.08 -29.84
N GLU A 15 -6.03 8.77 -28.97
CA GLU A 15 -5.73 8.77 -27.55
C GLU A 15 -5.79 7.31 -27.11
N PRO A 16 -4.70 6.75 -26.52
CA PRO A 16 -4.76 5.41 -25.98
C PRO A 16 -5.95 5.34 -25.03
N PRO A 17 -6.76 4.25 -25.06
CA PRO A 17 -8.00 4.18 -24.31
C PRO A 17 -7.73 4.58 -22.86
N PRO A 18 -8.57 5.44 -22.25
CA PRO A 18 -8.33 5.96 -20.91
C PRO A 18 -8.10 4.77 -19.99
N ASN A 19 -6.84 4.60 -19.59
CA ASN A 19 -6.36 3.50 -18.79
C ASN A 19 -7.19 3.51 -17.50
N HIS A 20 -8.17 2.62 -17.42
CA HIS A 20 -9.06 2.43 -16.27
C HIS A 20 -8.23 2.61 -15.00
N ALA A 21 -8.49 3.71 -14.30
CA ALA A 21 -7.71 4.26 -13.20
C ALA A 21 -6.99 3.17 -12.38
N ARG A 22 -5.76 2.81 -12.78
CA ARG A 22 -4.86 2.05 -11.92
C ARG A 22 -4.55 3.00 -10.79
N LYS A 23 -5.32 2.91 -9.70
CA LYS A 23 -5.08 3.68 -8.48
C LYS A 23 -3.58 3.56 -8.19
N PRO A 24 -2.81 4.64 -8.22
CA PRO A 24 -1.37 4.57 -8.02
C PRO A 24 -1.11 3.82 -6.71
N THR A 25 -0.16 2.89 -6.72
CA THR A 25 0.30 2.23 -5.49
C THR A 25 1.64 2.81 -5.14
N TRP A 26 1.78 3.31 -3.92
CA TRP A 26 3.07 3.74 -3.40
C TRP A 26 3.48 2.87 -2.22
N THR A 27 4.79 2.75 -2.06
CA THR A 27 5.43 1.97 -1.02
C THR A 27 6.05 2.93 -0.01
N GLU A 28 5.84 2.65 1.26
CA GLU A 28 6.42 3.37 2.39
C GLU A 28 7.19 2.37 3.25
N GLN A 29 8.31 2.78 3.82
CA GLN A 29 9.10 1.95 4.72
C GLN A 29 9.30 2.68 6.04
N ILE A 30 9.03 1.99 7.14
CA ILE A 30 9.26 2.49 8.49
C ILE A 30 10.09 1.48 9.28
N GLU A 31 11.04 1.95 10.07
CA GLU A 31 11.83 1.10 10.95
C GLU A 31 11.25 1.16 12.36
N VAL A 32 11.03 0.00 12.97
CA VAL A 32 10.46 -0.11 14.31
C VAL A 32 11.24 -1.11 15.16
N ARG A 33 11.10 -1.00 16.47
CA ARG A 33 11.64 -2.00 17.41
C ARG A 33 10.74 -3.24 17.41
N GLY A 34 11.33 -4.42 17.67
CA GLY A 34 10.57 -5.67 17.70
C GLY A 34 9.35 -5.60 18.63
N GLU A 35 9.51 -5.03 19.82
CA GLU A 35 8.42 -4.85 20.81
C GLU A 35 7.29 -3.92 20.33
N GLU A 36 7.57 -2.99 19.43
CA GLU A 36 6.60 -2.03 18.88
C GLU A 36 5.90 -2.57 17.63
N LEU A 37 6.44 -3.64 17.02
CA LEU A 37 5.97 -4.20 15.75
C LEU A 37 4.46 -4.48 15.75
N ILE A 38 3.97 -5.16 16.79
CA ILE A 38 2.55 -5.51 16.89
C ILE A 38 1.67 -4.26 17.02
N ALA A 39 2.11 -3.28 17.81
CA ALA A 39 1.35 -2.04 17.99
C ALA A 39 1.24 -1.28 16.67
N GLU A 40 2.33 -1.22 15.92
CA GLU A 40 2.37 -0.53 14.63
C GLU A 40 1.54 -1.24 13.56
N VAL A 41 1.62 -2.57 13.46
CA VAL A 41 0.76 -3.34 12.54
C VAL A 41 -0.73 -3.13 12.85
N LYS A 42 -1.11 -3.08 14.13
CA LYS A 42 -2.49 -2.78 14.54
C LYS A 42 -2.89 -1.34 14.18
N ARG A 43 -2.00 -0.36 14.35
CA ARG A 43 -2.22 1.04 13.95
C ARG A 43 -2.46 1.16 12.45
N LEU A 44 -1.59 0.53 11.65
CA LEU A 44 -1.68 0.49 10.18
C LEU A 44 -2.96 -0.21 9.71
N ALA A 45 -3.38 -1.28 10.39
CA ALA A 45 -4.65 -1.93 10.14
C ALA A 45 -5.85 -1.01 10.41
N ALA A 46 -5.80 -0.22 11.48
CA ALA A 46 -6.86 0.71 11.86
C ALA A 46 -6.98 1.92 10.91
N GLU A 47 -5.87 2.38 10.31
CA GLU A 47 -5.90 3.46 9.31
C GLU A 47 -6.73 3.11 8.07
N GLY A 48 -6.86 1.82 7.76
CA GLY A 48 -7.66 1.33 6.64
C GLY A 48 -7.11 1.65 5.24
N LYS A 49 -5.93 2.28 5.17
CA LYS A 49 -5.28 2.72 3.92
C LYS A 49 -4.16 1.77 3.45
N VAL A 50 -3.87 0.73 4.22
CA VAL A 50 -2.82 -0.25 3.90
C VAL A 50 -3.43 -1.47 3.23
N ARG A 51 -2.88 -1.87 2.08
CA ARG A 51 -3.29 -3.09 1.38
C ARG A 51 -2.40 -4.28 1.66
N ARG A 52 -1.11 -4.03 1.89
CA ARG A 52 -0.12 -5.07 2.15
C ARG A 52 0.97 -4.56 3.07
N ILE A 53 1.42 -5.44 3.97
CA ILE A 53 2.59 -5.25 4.81
C ILE A 53 3.62 -6.33 4.50
N ARG A 54 4.89 -5.95 4.44
CA ARG A 54 6.03 -6.86 4.53
C ARG A 54 6.88 -6.49 5.73
N ILE A 55 7.25 -7.49 6.51
CA ILE A 55 8.23 -7.36 7.58
C ILE A 55 9.57 -7.79 6.99
N ILE A 56 10.53 -6.88 7.03
CA ILE A 56 11.88 -7.08 6.50
C ILE A 56 12.84 -7.13 7.69
N GLU A 57 13.65 -8.17 7.73
CA GLU A 57 14.68 -8.39 8.73
C GLU A 57 15.89 -7.44 8.53
N PRO A 58 16.76 -7.28 9.54
CA PRO A 58 17.96 -6.44 9.42
C PRO A 58 18.91 -6.83 8.29
N ASP A 59 18.94 -8.12 7.93
CA ASP A 59 19.74 -8.66 6.82
C ASP A 59 19.14 -8.39 5.44
N GLY A 60 17.90 -7.90 5.38
CA GLY A 60 17.18 -7.56 4.16
C GLY A 60 16.20 -8.64 3.69
N ASP A 61 16.10 -9.77 4.39
CA ASP A 61 15.17 -10.84 4.03
C ASP A 61 13.74 -10.53 4.48
N ILE A 62 12.75 -11.06 3.75
CA ILE A 62 11.34 -10.89 4.10
C ILE A 62 10.98 -11.95 5.14
N ALA A 63 10.86 -11.53 6.40
CA ALA A 63 10.39 -12.38 7.49
C ALA A 63 8.95 -12.83 7.26
N LEU A 64 8.10 -11.91 6.78
CA LEU A 64 6.66 -12.15 6.62
C LEU A 64 6.02 -11.16 5.64
N GLU A 65 5.18 -11.64 4.72
CA GLU A 65 4.34 -10.81 3.85
C GLU A 65 2.86 -11.14 4.09
N MET A 66 2.02 -10.11 4.27
CA MET A 66 0.57 -10.30 4.46
C MET A 66 -0.29 -9.18 3.90
N PRO A 67 -1.47 -9.50 3.33
CA PRO A 67 -2.49 -8.50 3.04
C PRO A 67 -3.13 -8.00 4.34
N LEU A 68 -3.21 -6.68 4.51
CA LEU A 68 -3.94 -6.09 5.64
C LEU A 68 -5.43 -6.04 5.32
N THR A 69 -6.14 -7.09 5.70
CA THR A 69 -7.59 -7.16 5.52
C THR A 69 -8.28 -6.57 6.74
N ILE A 70 -8.63 -5.28 6.67
CA ILE A 70 -9.28 -4.51 7.75
C ILE A 70 -10.53 -5.24 8.27
N GLY A 71 -11.26 -5.96 7.41
CA GLY A 71 -12.45 -6.74 7.79
C GLY A 71 -12.19 -7.83 8.81
N ALA A 72 -10.98 -8.41 8.87
CA ALA A 72 -10.66 -9.44 9.86
C ALA A 72 -10.43 -8.86 11.26
N ILE A 73 -9.86 -7.66 11.36
CA ILE A 73 -9.55 -7.02 12.64
C ILE A 73 -10.75 -6.24 13.16
N ALA A 74 -11.46 -5.51 12.30
CA ALA A 74 -12.63 -4.71 12.68
C ALA A 74 -13.91 -5.55 12.85
N GLY A 75 -14.05 -6.69 12.16
CA GLY A 75 -15.24 -7.54 12.18
C GLY A 75 -15.31 -8.54 13.35
N GLY A 76 -14.42 -8.44 14.35
CA GLY A 76 -14.37 -9.39 15.47
C GLY A 76 -13.67 -10.71 15.16
N ALA A 77 -13.13 -10.90 13.95
CA ALA A 77 -12.38 -12.09 13.55
C ALA A 77 -10.91 -12.08 14.01
N VAL A 78 -10.62 -11.45 15.17
CA VAL A 78 -9.29 -11.46 15.78
C VAL A 78 -8.82 -12.90 16.02
N ILE A 79 -9.73 -13.83 16.33
CA ILE A 79 -9.43 -15.26 16.47
C ILE A 79 -8.86 -15.85 15.15
N VAL A 80 -9.34 -15.38 13.99
CA VAL A 80 -8.85 -15.81 12.67
C VAL A 80 -7.52 -15.15 12.33
N ALA A 81 -7.30 -13.92 12.79
CA ALA A 81 -6.00 -13.23 12.68
C ALA A 81 -4.98 -13.69 13.74
N ALA A 82 -5.41 -14.44 14.76
CA ALA A 82 -4.57 -14.82 15.90
C ALA A 82 -3.32 -15.62 15.51
N PRO A 83 -3.38 -16.60 14.56
CA PRO A 83 -2.17 -17.28 14.10
C PRO A 83 -1.16 -16.31 13.51
N LEU A 84 -1.62 -15.35 12.72
CA LEU A 84 -0.75 -14.36 12.07
C LEU A 84 -0.12 -13.40 13.08
N LEU A 85 -0.90 -12.92 14.04
CA LEU A 85 -0.41 -12.10 15.15
C LEU A 85 0.54 -12.88 16.06
N ALA A 86 0.33 -14.20 16.23
CA ALA A 86 1.22 -15.06 16.99
C ALA A 86 2.57 -15.26 16.28
N LEU A 87 2.58 -15.47 14.95
CA LEU A 87 3.82 -15.48 14.17
C LEU A 87 4.56 -14.14 14.28
N LEU A 88 3.86 -13.03 14.09
CA LEU A 88 4.42 -11.69 14.29
C LEU A 88 4.97 -11.50 15.71
N GLY A 89 4.28 -12.00 16.73
CA GLY A 89 4.71 -11.93 18.13
C GLY A 89 5.94 -12.77 18.44
N ALA A 90 6.04 -13.96 17.85
CA ALA A 90 7.23 -14.80 17.98
C ALA A 90 8.45 -14.14 17.33
N LEU A 91 8.30 -13.57 16.13
CA LEU A 91 9.37 -12.84 15.44
C LEU A 91 9.75 -11.57 16.21
N ALA A 92 8.76 -10.76 16.60
CA ALA A 92 8.90 -9.54 17.39
C ALA A 92 9.67 -9.72 18.70
N ALA A 93 9.56 -10.90 19.33
CA ALA A 93 10.26 -11.22 20.56
C ALA A 93 11.76 -11.51 20.36
N PHE A 94 12.17 -11.91 19.15
CA PHE A 94 13.56 -12.26 18.83
C PHE A 94 14.34 -11.15 18.14
N VAL A 95 13.66 -10.29 17.37
CA VAL A 95 14.31 -9.23 16.57
C VAL A 95 14.43 -7.91 17.34
N ILE A 96 15.62 -7.32 17.32
CA ILE A 96 15.88 -6.03 17.97
C ILE A 96 15.19 -4.88 17.20
N LYS A 97 15.26 -4.95 15.86
CA LYS A 97 14.72 -3.97 14.92
C LYS A 97 14.29 -4.67 13.64
N VAL A 98 13.23 -4.15 13.02
CA VAL A 98 12.72 -4.61 11.72
C VAL A 98 12.20 -3.44 10.92
N LYS A 99 12.11 -3.62 9.60
CA LYS A 99 11.48 -2.65 8.70
C LYS A 99 10.11 -3.16 8.28
N ILE A 100 9.11 -2.27 8.34
CA ILE A 100 7.78 -2.53 7.83
C ILE A 100 7.67 -1.81 6.49
N GLU A 101 7.54 -2.58 5.41
CA GLU A 101 7.18 -2.05 4.10
C GLU A 101 5.67 -2.10 3.91
N ILE A 102 5.09 -0.96 3.56
CA ILE A 102 3.66 -0.71 3.51
C ILE A 102 3.30 -0.37 2.07
N VAL A 103 2.46 -1.20 1.45
CA VAL A 103 1.92 -0.91 0.11
C VAL A 103 0.52 -0.34 0.27
N ARG A 104 0.38 0.94 -0.11
CA ARG A 104 -0.88 1.69 -0.07
C ARG A 104 -1.43 1.87 -1.48
N SER A 105 -2.65 2.39 -1.59
CA SER A 105 -3.29 2.63 -2.90
C SER A 105 -4.03 3.95 -2.93
N GLY A 106 -3.79 4.76 -3.96
CA GLY A 106 -4.24 6.15 -4.13
C GLY A 106 -3.08 7.10 -4.49
N GLU A 107 -3.33 8.41 -4.43
CA GLU A 107 -2.31 9.46 -4.61
C GLU A 107 -1.31 9.45 -3.44
N LYS A 108 0.00 9.51 -3.71
CA LYS A 108 1.02 9.82 -2.69
C LYS A 108 0.70 11.22 -2.15
N PRO A 109 0.75 11.48 -0.83
CA PRO A 109 0.61 12.86 -0.34
C PRO A 109 1.74 13.68 -0.95
N GLU A 110 1.39 14.57 -1.87
CA GLU A 110 2.30 15.52 -2.48
C GLU A 110 2.82 16.41 -1.35
N THR A 111 4.10 16.30 -1.03
CA THR A 111 4.79 17.24 -0.16
C THR A 111 4.57 18.63 -0.76
N PRO A 112 3.97 19.59 -0.04
CA PRO A 112 3.81 20.95 -0.56
C PRO A 112 5.18 21.47 -1.01
N PRO A 113 5.29 22.17 -2.15
CA PRO A 113 6.54 22.83 -2.51
C PRO A 113 6.89 23.78 -1.36
N GLU A 114 8.09 23.59 -0.78
CA GLU A 114 8.61 24.49 0.23
C GLU A 114 8.61 25.93 -0.34
N PRO A 115 8.20 26.93 0.47
CA PRO A 115 7.94 28.30 0.01
C PRO A 115 9.17 29.02 -0.56
#